data_AF-A0A7L3I4X3-F1
#
_entry.id   AF-A0A7L3I4X3-F1
#
_cell.length_a   1.000
_cell.length_b   1.000
_cell.length_c   1.000
_cell.angle_alpha   90.00
_cell.angle_beta   90.00
_cell.angle_gamma   90.00
#
_symmetry.space_group_name_H-M   'P 1'
#
loop_
_entity.id
_entity.type
_entity.pdbx_description
1 polymer ?
#
loop_
_entity_poly.entity_id
_entity_poly.type
_entity_poly.pdbx_seq_one_letter_code
_entity_poly.pdbx_strand_id
1 'polypeptide(L)'
;EPLSNRTVLGNTESGRYGDSSPKESAQGLVGIPRGASPRHMEGCAADTDYDVPLPPGGRGPPEGDPPSWIALVARGGCTFKDKVTNAARKRAAAVVIYNEARFGNSTVSMSHLGTGNTVVIMVGYPKGIEILEPVRRGIPVKMTIVVGTRHVQEYISGQSVVFVAIAFITMMIISLAWLIFYYIQRFLYTGSQFGNQVNRAD
;
A
#
# COMPACT_ATOMS: atom_id res chain seq x y z
N GLU A 1 22.42 -14.66 -10.22
CA GLU A 1 23.75 -15.02 -10.73
C GLU A 1 23.99 -14.25 -12.02
N PRO A 2 24.91 -13.27 -12.05
CA PRO A 2 25.22 -12.49 -13.25
C PRO A 2 25.82 -13.32 -14.41
N LEU A 3 26.24 -14.56 -14.14
CA LEU A 3 26.73 -15.53 -15.13
C LEU A 3 25.68 -16.57 -15.57
N SER A 4 24.47 -16.51 -15.04
CA SER A 4 23.38 -17.40 -15.44
C SER A 4 22.51 -16.67 -16.48
N ASN A 5 22.32 -17.25 -17.66
CA ASN A 5 21.35 -16.80 -18.67
C ASN A 5 19.89 -17.05 -18.22
N ARG A 6 19.57 -16.77 -16.95
CA ARG A 6 18.27 -17.07 -16.35
C ARG A 6 17.60 -15.79 -15.88
N THR A 7 16.53 -15.42 -16.58
CA THR A 7 15.65 -14.32 -16.17
C THR A 7 14.64 -14.85 -15.16
N VAL A 8 14.54 -14.20 -14.00
CA VAL A 8 13.49 -14.49 -13.01
C VAL A 8 12.39 -13.45 -13.16
N LEU A 9 11.15 -13.92 -13.34
CA LEU A 9 9.96 -13.07 -13.40
C LEU A 9 9.26 -13.07 -12.04
N GLY A 10 8.82 -11.90 -11.59
CA GLY A 10 8.01 -11.76 -10.38
C GLY A 10 6.90 -10.75 -10.61
N ASN A 11 5.65 -11.15 -10.30
CA ASN A 11 4.47 -10.31 -10.40
C ASN A 11 3.89 -10.12 -9.00
N THR A 12 3.58 -8.88 -8.62
CA THR A 12 3.02 -8.58 -7.30
C THR A 12 2.19 -7.31 -7.34
N GLU A 13 0.97 -7.33 -6.78
CA GLU A 13 0.13 -6.15 -6.56
C GLU A 13 0.35 -5.60 -5.14
N SER A 14 1.52 -5.01 -4.88
CA SER A 14 1.89 -4.50 -3.55
C SER A 14 2.32 -3.04 -3.53
N GLY A 15 2.19 -2.34 -4.65
CA GLY A 15 2.52 -0.92 -4.80
C GLY A 15 1.30 0.00 -4.72
N ARG A 16 1.49 1.22 -4.20
CA ARG A 16 0.47 2.28 -4.15
C ARG A 16 0.94 3.46 -5.01
N TYR A 17 0.12 3.91 -5.96
CA TYR A 17 0.40 5.14 -6.69
C TYR A 17 0.30 6.36 -5.77
N GLY A 18 1.18 7.35 -5.97
CA GLY A 18 1.09 8.64 -5.30
C GLY A 18 -0.22 9.37 -5.60
N ASP A 19 -0.62 10.28 -4.71
CA ASP A 19 -1.95 10.88 -4.73
C ASP A 19 -2.17 11.71 -6.00
N SER A 20 -1.14 12.45 -6.43
CA SER A 20 -1.10 13.25 -7.64
C SER A 20 -0.43 12.56 -8.84
N SER A 21 -0.07 11.28 -8.73
CA SER A 21 0.56 10.54 -9.83
C SER A 21 -0.46 10.23 -10.93
N PRO A 22 -0.09 10.40 -12.21
CA PRO A 22 -0.83 9.81 -13.32
C PRO A 22 -1.05 8.31 -13.08
N LYS A 23 -2.25 7.83 -13.40
CA LYS A 23 -2.63 6.42 -13.27
C LYS A 23 -2.48 5.75 -14.64
N GLU A 24 -1.23 5.63 -15.08
CA GLU A 24 -0.86 5.02 -16.35
C GLU A 24 0.25 3.99 -16.13
N SER A 25 0.40 3.07 -17.08
CA SER A 25 1.43 2.05 -17.03
C SER A 25 2.78 2.61 -17.44
N ALA A 26 3.84 2.19 -16.77
CA ALA A 26 5.22 2.58 -17.09
C ALA A 26 6.14 1.35 -17.11
N GLN A 27 7.12 1.32 -18.01
CA GLN A 27 8.07 0.22 -18.10
C GLN A 27 9.49 0.74 -18.34
N GLY A 28 10.47 0.11 -17.70
CA GLY A 28 11.87 0.44 -17.92
C GLY A 28 12.85 -0.41 -17.12
N LEU A 29 14.14 -0.17 -17.33
CA LEU A 29 15.21 -0.70 -16.48
C LEU A 29 15.25 0.06 -15.16
N VAL A 30 15.47 -0.63 -14.06
CA VAL A 30 15.56 -0.01 -12.74
C VAL A 30 16.94 0.63 -12.56
N GLY A 31 16.94 1.92 -12.23
CA GLY A 31 18.13 2.68 -11.86
C GLY A 31 18.11 3.08 -10.38
N ILE A 32 19.29 3.14 -9.78
CA ILE A 32 19.46 3.54 -8.37
C ILE A 32 20.40 4.74 -8.26
N PRO A 33 20.25 5.62 -7.26
CA PRO A 33 21.20 6.70 -7.03
C PRO A 33 22.64 6.19 -6.92
N ARG A 34 23.57 6.91 -7.57
CA ARG A 34 25.01 6.68 -7.46
C ARG A 34 25.47 6.93 -6.03
N GLY A 35 26.20 5.98 -5.47
CA GLY A 35 26.79 6.10 -4.14
C GLY A 35 26.54 4.87 -3.27
N ALA A 36 27.51 4.53 -2.43
CA ALA A 36 27.47 3.32 -1.61
C ALA A 36 26.70 3.48 -0.29
N SER A 37 26.37 4.72 0.13
CA SER A 37 25.75 4.94 1.44
C SER A 37 24.21 4.94 1.36
N PRO A 38 23.52 4.52 2.44
CA PRO A 38 22.05 4.56 2.52
C PRO A 38 21.46 5.94 2.27
N ARG A 39 22.18 7.02 2.65
CA ARG A 39 21.73 8.40 2.41
C ARG A 39 21.74 8.78 0.93
N HIS A 40 22.63 8.22 0.11
CA HIS A 40 22.62 8.47 -1.34
C HIS A 40 21.38 7.83 -2.00
N MET A 41 20.95 6.67 -1.50
CA MET A 41 19.77 5.96 -2.02
C MET A 41 18.47 6.76 -1.86
N GLU A 42 18.46 7.79 -1.01
CA GLU A 42 17.32 8.69 -0.84
C GLU A 42 17.14 9.66 -2.02
N GLY A 43 18.17 9.91 -2.82
CA GLY A 43 18.08 10.77 -4.01
C GLY A 43 17.75 12.24 -3.72
N CYS A 44 18.20 12.76 -2.58
CA CYS A 44 17.84 14.11 -2.12
C CYS A 44 18.68 15.23 -2.76
N ALA A 45 19.91 14.94 -3.18
CA ALA A 45 20.79 15.94 -3.78
C ALA A 45 20.32 16.27 -5.21
N ALA A 46 20.34 17.55 -5.59
CA ALA A 46 19.86 17.98 -6.91
C ALA A 46 20.76 17.48 -8.07
N ASP A 47 22.01 17.18 -7.76
CA ASP A 47 23.02 16.60 -8.63
C ASP A 47 23.08 15.06 -8.54
N THR A 48 22.13 14.42 -7.84
CA THR A 48 22.06 12.96 -7.74
C THR A 48 22.06 12.37 -9.14
N ASP A 49 23.05 11.54 -9.40
CA ASP A 49 23.14 10.78 -10.63
C ASP A 49 22.66 9.35 -10.41
N TYR A 50 22.25 8.65 -11.46
CA TYR A 50 21.65 7.32 -11.35
C TYR A 50 22.45 6.30 -12.16
N ASP A 51 22.69 5.14 -11.55
CA ASP A 51 23.23 3.96 -12.22
C ASP A 51 22.09 3.06 -12.68
N VAL A 52 22.02 2.83 -13.99
CA VAL A 52 21.07 1.92 -14.65
C VAL A 52 21.87 0.77 -15.26
N PRO A 53 21.92 -0.42 -14.63
CA PRO A 53 22.63 -1.55 -15.20
C PRO A 53 22.02 -1.97 -16.54
N LEU A 54 22.84 -2.02 -17.58
CA LEU A 54 22.45 -2.43 -18.93
C LEU A 54 22.68 -3.94 -19.11
N PRO A 55 21.83 -4.64 -19.88
CA PRO A 55 22.06 -6.04 -20.23
C PRO A 55 23.39 -6.24 -20.98
N PRO A 56 24.19 -7.27 -20.63
CA PRO A 56 25.39 -7.62 -21.40
C PRO A 56 25.00 -7.97 -22.84
N GLY A 57 25.63 -7.34 -23.83
CA GLY A 57 25.36 -7.60 -25.26
C GLY A 57 24.14 -6.87 -25.83
N GLY A 58 23.46 -6.03 -25.05
CA GLY A 58 22.44 -5.14 -25.57
C GLY A 58 23.09 -4.07 -26.46
N ARG A 59 22.88 -4.14 -27.78
CA ARG A 59 23.03 -2.98 -28.66
C ARG A 59 22.23 -1.85 -27.99
N GLY A 60 22.91 -0.77 -27.60
CA GLY A 60 22.22 0.42 -27.09
C GLY A 60 21.07 0.77 -28.03
N PRO A 61 19.95 1.33 -27.53
CA PRO A 61 18.81 1.62 -28.37
C PRO A 61 19.27 2.34 -29.65
N PRO A 62 18.72 1.94 -30.82
CA PRO A 62 19.08 2.59 -32.07
C PRO A 62 18.91 4.10 -31.91
N GLU A 63 20.01 4.81 -32.15
CA GLU A 63 20.18 6.25 -32.27
C GLU A 63 18.90 7.08 -32.11
N GLY A 64 18.71 7.67 -30.93
CA GLY A 64 17.67 8.68 -30.70
C GLY A 64 17.31 8.88 -29.23
N ASP A 65 16.93 7.81 -28.53
CA ASP A 65 16.44 7.91 -27.15
C ASP A 65 17.07 6.87 -26.22
N PRO A 66 17.53 7.28 -25.02
CA PRO A 66 18.00 6.34 -24.01
C PRO A 66 16.88 5.36 -23.64
N PRO A 67 17.22 4.11 -23.27
CA PRO A 67 16.20 3.13 -22.93
C PRO A 67 15.40 3.64 -21.73
N SER A 68 14.07 3.48 -21.78
CA SER A 68 13.21 3.92 -20.68
C SER A 68 13.67 3.28 -19.37
N TRP A 69 13.76 4.09 -18.32
CA TRP A 69 14.27 3.65 -17.03
C TRP A 69 13.41 4.19 -15.89
N ILE A 70 13.45 3.50 -14.76
CA ILE A 70 12.63 3.74 -13.58
C ILE A 70 13.56 3.97 -12.40
N ALA A 71 13.42 5.11 -11.73
CA ALA A 71 14.23 5.44 -10.57
C ALA A 71 13.73 4.69 -9.33
N LEU A 72 14.60 3.96 -8.63
CA LEU A 72 14.32 3.35 -7.34
C LEU A 72 15.04 4.14 -6.24
N VAL A 73 14.28 4.74 -5.34
CA VAL A 73 14.79 5.60 -4.25
C VAL A 73 14.22 5.21 -2.89
N ALA A 74 15.01 5.41 -1.84
CA ALA A 74 14.61 5.18 -0.47
C ALA A 74 13.70 6.31 0.04
N ARG A 75 12.71 5.95 0.86
CA ARG A 75 11.99 6.92 1.70
C ARG A 75 12.92 7.43 2.81
N GLY A 76 12.93 8.75 3.04
CA GLY A 76 13.76 9.41 4.05
C GLY A 76 14.48 10.66 3.51
N GLY A 77 15.10 11.44 4.39
CA GLY A 77 16.02 12.55 4.03
C GLY A 77 15.41 13.83 3.46
N CYS A 78 14.42 13.74 2.57
CA CYS A 78 13.78 14.85 1.87
C CYS A 78 12.34 14.51 1.48
N THR A 79 11.61 15.49 0.93
CA THR A 79 10.20 15.30 0.58
C THR A 79 10.02 14.38 -0.62
N PHE A 80 8.84 13.77 -0.76
CA PHE A 80 8.52 12.96 -1.96
C PHE A 80 8.61 13.80 -3.24
N LYS A 81 8.21 15.07 -3.18
CA LYS A 81 8.31 16.01 -4.29
C LYS A 81 9.75 16.17 -4.77
N ASP A 82 10.70 16.37 -3.86
CA ASP A 82 12.11 16.59 -4.21
C ASP A 82 12.70 15.37 -4.90
N LYS A 83 12.46 14.18 -4.33
CA LYS A 83 12.89 12.90 -4.90
C LYS A 83 12.40 12.72 -6.33
N VAL A 84 11.11 12.94 -6.54
CA VAL A 84 10.47 12.78 -7.86
C VAL A 84 11.00 13.83 -8.82
N THR A 85 11.17 15.08 -8.37
CA THR A 85 11.71 16.16 -9.20
C THR A 85 13.14 15.87 -9.64
N ASN A 86 13.99 15.38 -8.74
CA ASN A 86 15.38 15.02 -9.03
C ASN A 86 15.47 13.87 -10.04
N ALA A 87 14.67 12.82 -9.86
CA ALA A 87 14.60 11.71 -10.81
C ALA A 87 14.03 12.14 -12.17
N ALA A 88 12.97 12.96 -12.18
CA ALA A 88 12.34 13.48 -13.40
C ALA A 88 13.31 14.36 -14.21
N ARG A 89 14.16 15.15 -13.55
CA ARG A 89 15.24 15.93 -14.22
C ARG A 89 16.23 15.05 -14.98
N LYS A 90 16.42 13.80 -14.53
CA LYS A 90 17.25 12.79 -15.19
C LYS A 90 16.48 11.96 -16.23
N ARG A 91 15.25 12.38 -16.58
CA ARG A 91 14.36 11.72 -17.55
C ARG A 91 13.95 10.29 -17.15
N ALA A 92 13.73 10.06 -15.85
CA ALA A 92 13.10 8.84 -15.40
C ALA A 92 11.65 8.75 -15.93
N ALA A 93 11.28 7.60 -16.48
CA ALA A 93 9.91 7.35 -16.94
C ALA A 93 8.93 7.18 -15.76
N ALA A 94 9.43 6.62 -14.65
CA ALA A 94 8.69 6.50 -13.41
C ALA A 94 9.64 6.54 -12.20
N VAL A 95 9.07 6.80 -11.02
CA VAL A 95 9.78 6.83 -9.75
C VAL A 95 9.12 5.87 -8.77
N VAL A 96 9.92 4.94 -8.24
CA VAL A 96 9.54 3.96 -7.24
C VAL A 96 10.20 4.34 -5.93
N ILE A 97 9.41 4.68 -4.94
CA ILE A 97 9.87 5.00 -3.58
C ILE A 97 9.64 3.78 -2.70
N TYR A 98 10.69 3.13 -2.22
CA TYR A 98 10.51 2.04 -1.26
C TYR A 98 10.46 2.58 0.17
N ASN A 99 9.55 2.02 0.97
CA ASN A 99 9.32 2.47 2.34
C ASN A 99 10.49 2.11 3.28
N GLU A 100 10.46 2.58 4.53
CA GLU A 100 11.49 2.29 5.53
C GLU A 100 11.26 0.94 6.21
N ALA A 101 12.35 0.31 6.71
CA ALA A 101 12.32 -1.05 7.28
C ALA A 101 11.24 -1.26 8.35
N ARG A 102 11.01 -0.26 9.21
CA ARG A 102 10.03 -0.32 10.29
C ARG A 102 8.57 -0.49 9.83
N PHE A 103 8.27 -0.16 8.57
CA PHE A 103 6.92 -0.25 8.03
C PHE A 103 6.65 -1.55 7.26
N GLY A 104 7.65 -2.43 7.10
CA GLY A 104 7.48 -3.71 6.42
C GLY A 104 6.81 -3.57 5.04
N ASN A 105 5.69 -4.26 4.83
CA ASN A 105 4.92 -4.25 3.59
C ASN A 105 3.97 -3.06 3.44
N SER A 106 3.81 -2.23 4.46
CA SER A 106 2.88 -1.10 4.43
C SER A 106 3.37 -0.02 3.46
N THR A 107 2.42 0.58 2.73
CA THR A 107 2.65 1.77 1.92
C THR A 107 1.90 2.95 2.53
N VAL A 108 2.38 4.17 2.30
CA VAL A 108 1.72 5.40 2.74
C VAL A 108 1.28 6.24 1.55
N SER A 109 0.28 7.10 1.74
CA SER A 109 -0.05 8.13 0.76
C SER A 109 1.13 9.06 0.55
N MET A 110 1.38 9.39 -0.72
CA MET A 110 2.45 10.29 -1.11
C MET A 110 1.86 11.54 -1.76
N SER A 111 2.00 12.67 -1.07
CA SER A 111 1.79 13.99 -1.64
C SER A 111 3.05 14.42 -2.39
N HIS A 112 2.91 14.67 -3.69
CA HIS A 112 4.01 15.15 -4.55
C HIS A 112 3.49 16.14 -5.61
N LEU A 113 2.64 17.08 -5.18
CA LEU A 113 2.06 18.07 -6.09
C LEU A 113 3.13 18.91 -6.79
N GLY A 114 2.94 19.13 -8.09
CA GLY A 114 3.84 19.93 -8.92
C GLY A 114 5.04 19.17 -9.49
N THR A 115 5.00 17.83 -9.54
CA THR A 115 6.05 16.99 -10.16
C THR A 115 5.74 16.61 -11.62
N GLY A 116 4.75 17.24 -12.25
CA GLY A 116 4.37 16.96 -13.64
C GLY A 116 3.76 15.57 -13.85
N ASN A 117 3.95 15.02 -15.05
CA ASN A 117 3.35 13.76 -15.50
C ASN A 117 4.21 12.52 -15.20
N THR A 118 5.13 12.60 -14.24
CA THR A 118 5.94 11.44 -13.86
C THR A 118 5.10 10.46 -13.04
N VAL A 119 5.09 9.19 -13.44
CA VAL A 119 4.44 8.12 -12.66
C VAL A 119 5.22 7.87 -11.38
N VAL A 120 4.54 7.91 -10.23
CA VAL A 120 5.15 7.71 -8.91
C VAL A 120 4.39 6.63 -8.15
N ILE A 121 5.11 5.60 -7.70
CA ILE A 121 4.57 4.55 -6.85
C ILE A 121 5.41 4.35 -5.59
N MET A 122 4.76 3.94 -4.50
CA MET A 122 5.41 3.46 -3.30
C MET A 122 5.30 1.96 -3.21
N VAL A 123 6.38 1.30 -2.82
CA VAL A 123 6.40 -0.12 -2.47
C VAL A 123 6.83 -0.32 -1.02
N GLY A 124 6.42 -1.43 -0.42
CA GLY A 124 6.92 -1.82 0.91
C GLY A 124 8.44 -2.02 0.93
N TYR A 125 9.04 -1.94 2.13
CA TYR A 125 10.49 -2.07 2.28
C TYR A 125 11.03 -3.42 1.77
N PRO A 126 10.46 -4.59 2.13
CA PRO A 126 10.97 -5.87 1.64
C PRO A 126 10.98 -5.95 0.11
N LYS A 127 9.94 -5.42 -0.54
CA LYS A 127 9.86 -5.40 -2.00
C LYS A 127 10.89 -4.46 -2.64
N GLY A 128 11.12 -3.30 -2.03
CA GLY A 128 12.18 -2.39 -2.45
C GLY A 128 13.56 -3.02 -2.39
N ILE A 129 13.87 -3.73 -1.30
CA ILE A 129 15.15 -4.42 -1.13
C ILE A 129 15.32 -5.58 -2.12
N GLU A 130 14.26 -6.34 -2.39
CA GLU A 130 14.27 -7.41 -3.39
C GLU A 130 14.69 -6.91 -4.79
N ILE A 131 14.28 -5.68 -5.14
CA ILE A 131 14.64 -5.02 -6.41
C ILE A 131 16.04 -4.37 -6.32
N LEU A 132 16.36 -3.76 -5.17
CA LEU A 132 17.61 -3.03 -4.96
C LEU A 132 18.85 -3.93 -4.99
N GLU A 133 18.80 -5.08 -4.34
CA GLU A 133 19.96 -5.97 -4.16
C GLU A 133 20.52 -6.55 -5.48
N PRO A 134 19.70 -6.96 -6.46
CA PRO A 134 20.20 -7.28 -7.80
C PRO A 134 20.83 -6.09 -8.51
N VAL A 135 20.17 -4.92 -8.50
CA VAL A 135 20.63 -3.72 -9.23
C VAL A 135 21.99 -3.25 -8.69
N ARG A 136 22.17 -3.26 -7.36
CA ARG A 136 23.45 -2.93 -6.71
C ARG A 136 24.60 -3.86 -7.12
N ARG A 137 24.30 -5.11 -7.46
CA ARG A 137 25.28 -6.09 -7.95
C ARG A 137 25.51 -5.98 -9.46
N GLY A 138 25.00 -4.94 -10.11
CA GLY A 138 25.09 -4.74 -11.56
C GLY A 138 24.19 -5.67 -12.37
N ILE A 139 23.22 -6.33 -11.74
CA ILE A 139 22.27 -7.20 -12.44
C ILE A 139 21.12 -6.31 -12.95
N PRO A 140 20.86 -6.27 -14.27
CA PRO A 140 19.78 -5.47 -14.83
C PRO A 140 18.42 -6.01 -14.36
N VAL A 141 17.58 -5.12 -13.84
CA VAL A 141 16.20 -5.43 -13.46
C VAL A 141 15.26 -4.65 -14.36
N LYS A 142 14.39 -5.35 -15.09
CA LYS A 142 13.32 -4.73 -15.86
C LYS A 142 12.03 -4.73 -15.04
N MET A 143 11.40 -3.56 -14.91
CA MET A 143 10.19 -3.40 -14.13
C MET A 143 9.05 -2.87 -15.01
N THR A 144 7.85 -3.40 -14.78
CA THR A 144 6.61 -2.94 -15.40
C THR A 144 5.64 -2.55 -14.29
N ILE A 145 5.19 -1.30 -14.32
CA ILE A 145 4.20 -0.72 -13.44
C ILE A 145 2.88 -0.73 -14.20
N VAL A 146 1.85 -1.33 -13.61
CA VAL A 146 0.50 -1.40 -14.17
C VAL A 146 -0.47 -0.80 -13.16
N VAL A 147 -1.56 -0.22 -13.64
CA VAL A 147 -2.62 0.32 -12.78
C VAL A 147 -3.35 -0.85 -12.12
N GLY A 148 -3.23 -0.96 -10.79
CA GLY A 148 -3.98 -1.95 -10.01
C GLY A 148 -5.44 -1.56 -9.82
N THR A 149 -6.19 -2.46 -9.18
CA THR A 149 -7.59 -2.19 -8.80
C THR A 149 -7.64 -1.16 -7.67
N ARG A 150 -8.65 -0.27 -7.68
CA ARG A 150 -8.80 0.73 -6.61
C ARG A 150 -8.97 0.02 -5.27
N HIS A 151 -8.29 0.54 -4.25
CA HIS A 151 -8.32 0.10 -2.85
C HIS A 151 -9.69 0.36 -2.19
N VAL A 152 -10.78 -0.15 -2.77
CA VAL A 152 -12.14 -0.13 -2.21
C VAL A 152 -12.34 -1.33 -1.29
N GLN A 153 -11.56 -2.40 -1.47
CA GLN A 153 -11.78 -3.68 -0.80
C GLN A 153 -11.53 -3.65 0.72
N GLU A 154 -10.60 -2.84 1.21
CA GLU A 154 -10.25 -2.80 2.64
C GLU A 154 -11.23 -1.96 3.47
N TYR A 155 -11.94 -1.01 2.85
CA TYR A 155 -13.00 -0.25 3.52
C TYR A 155 -14.30 -1.06 3.65
N ILE A 156 -14.62 -1.90 2.66
CA ILE A 156 -15.82 -2.75 2.69
C ILE A 156 -15.70 -3.81 3.80
N SER A 157 -14.52 -4.41 4.02
CA SER A 157 -14.35 -5.44 5.04
C SER A 157 -14.48 -4.89 6.47
N GLY A 158 -13.87 -3.73 6.77
CA GLY A 158 -14.00 -3.09 8.09
C GLY A 158 -15.42 -2.64 8.41
N GLN A 159 -16.10 -1.98 7.46
CA GLN A 159 -17.47 -1.51 7.66
C GLN A 159 -18.48 -2.66 7.73
N SER A 160 -18.27 -3.74 6.97
CA SER A 160 -19.13 -4.93 7.02
C SER A 160 -19.01 -5.66 8.36
N VAL A 161 -17.79 -5.81 8.91
CA VAL A 161 -17.60 -6.46 10.21
C VAL A 161 -18.25 -5.65 11.34
N VAL A 162 -18.07 -4.32 11.34
CA VAL A 162 -18.69 -3.44 12.34
C VAL A 162 -20.22 -3.48 12.23
N PHE A 163 -20.77 -3.49 11.01
CA PHE A 163 -22.21 -3.59 10.78
C PHE A 163 -22.79 -4.91 11.30
N VAL A 164 -22.13 -6.04 11.03
CA VAL A 164 -22.54 -7.37 11.51
C VAL A 164 -22.46 -7.44 13.05
N ALA A 165 -21.42 -6.90 13.65
CA ALA A 165 -21.26 -6.89 15.11
C ALA A 165 -22.34 -6.07 15.82
N ILE A 166 -22.67 -4.87 15.31
CA ILE A 166 -23.74 -4.04 15.85
C ILE A 166 -25.09 -4.77 15.75
N ALA A 167 -25.40 -5.38 14.59
CA ALA A 167 -26.64 -6.14 14.41
C ALA A 167 -26.76 -7.30 15.41
N PHE A 168 -25.67 -8.07 15.62
CA PHE A 168 -25.64 -9.17 16.58
C PHE A 168 -25.89 -8.70 18.04
N ILE A 169 -25.22 -7.62 18.46
CA ILE A 169 -25.39 -7.04 19.80
C ILE A 169 -26.83 -6.54 20.00
N THR A 170 -27.40 -5.85 19.01
CA THR A 170 -28.79 -5.35 19.11
C THR A 170 -29.81 -6.49 19.24
N MET A 171 -29.67 -7.57 18.47
CA MET A 171 -30.54 -8.74 18.58
C MET A 171 -30.44 -9.43 19.94
N MET A 172 -29.22 -9.53 20.49
CA MET A 172 -29.00 -10.08 21.83
C MET A 172 -29.69 -9.22 22.92
N ILE A 173 -29.55 -7.89 22.85
CA ILE A 173 -30.16 -6.97 23.82
C ILE A 173 -31.70 -7.04 23.72
N ILE A 174 -32.25 -7.02 22.51
CA ILE A 174 -33.71 -7.12 22.30
C ILE A 174 -34.24 -8.43 22.90
N SER A 175 -33.56 -9.55 22.64
CA SER A 175 -33.95 -10.85 23.20
C SER A 175 -33.90 -10.89 24.73
N LEU A 176 -32.86 -10.31 25.33
CA LEU A 176 -32.72 -10.19 26.79
C LEU A 176 -33.81 -9.31 27.40
N ALA A 177 -34.11 -8.17 26.79
CA ALA A 177 -35.18 -7.27 27.24
C ALA A 177 -36.55 -7.96 27.20
N TRP A 178 -36.83 -8.72 26.13
CA TRP A 178 -38.04 -9.53 26.03
C TRP A 178 -38.13 -10.59 27.11
N LEU A 179 -37.03 -11.29 27.42
CA LEU A 179 -37.00 -12.31 28.46
C LEU A 179 -37.25 -11.71 29.85
N ILE A 180 -36.64 -10.56 30.16
CA ILE A 180 -36.85 -9.85 31.42
C ILE A 180 -38.32 -9.42 31.55
N PHE A 181 -38.88 -8.81 30.50
CA PHE A 181 -40.27 -8.37 30.49
C PHE A 181 -41.24 -9.55 30.68
N TYR A 182 -41.03 -10.65 29.94
CA TYR A 182 -41.79 -11.88 30.09
C TYR A 182 -41.75 -12.41 31.53
N TYR A 183 -40.58 -12.43 32.16
CA TYR A 183 -40.42 -12.92 33.52
C TYR A 183 -41.13 -12.05 34.55
N ILE A 184 -41.00 -10.72 34.44
CA ILE A 184 -41.68 -9.76 35.34
C ILE A 184 -43.19 -9.86 35.19
N GLN A 185 -43.70 -9.85 33.96
CA GLN A 185 -45.13 -10.04 33.70
C GLN A 185 -45.61 -11.36 34.29
N ARG A 186 -44.92 -12.46 33.99
CA ARG A 186 -45.29 -13.78 34.51
C ARG A 186 -45.38 -13.77 36.04
N PHE A 187 -44.39 -13.24 36.74
CA PHE A 187 -44.38 -13.16 38.20
C PHE A 187 -45.56 -12.35 38.77
N LEU A 188 -45.81 -11.16 38.21
CA LEU A 188 -46.89 -10.27 38.68
C LEU A 188 -48.29 -10.83 38.38
N TYR A 189 -48.49 -11.50 37.22
CA TYR A 189 -49.78 -12.08 36.86
C TYR A 189 -50.08 -13.42 37.56
N THR A 190 -49.06 -14.20 37.97
CA THR A 190 -49.29 -15.41 38.79
C THR A 190 -49.37 -15.11 40.29
N GLY A 191 -48.89 -13.95 40.76
CA GLY A 191 -48.98 -13.53 42.17
C GLY A 191 -50.33 -12.95 42.59
N SER A 192 -51.25 -12.65 41.66
CA SER A 192 -52.54 -12.02 41.97
C SER A 192 -53.69 -12.99 42.31
N GLN A 193 -53.42 -14.28 42.48
CA GLN A 193 -54.42 -15.31 42.86
C GLN A 193 -54.49 -15.59 44.38
N PHE A 194 -53.96 -14.72 45.24
CA PHE A 194 -53.98 -14.93 46.70
C PHE A 194 -54.49 -13.72 47.51
N GLY A 195 -55.42 -12.91 46.96
CA GLY A 195 -55.89 -11.68 47.62
C GLY A 195 -57.39 -11.47 47.80
N ASN A 196 -58.28 -12.33 47.28
CA ASN A 196 -59.73 -12.01 47.18
C ASN A 196 -60.66 -13.07 47.82
N GLN A 197 -60.31 -13.63 48.98
CA GLN A 197 -61.24 -14.46 49.77
C GLN A 197 -61.11 -14.23 51.29
N VAL A 198 -61.20 -12.99 51.76
CA VAL A 198 -61.60 -12.69 53.13
C VAL A 198 -62.45 -11.43 53.09
N ASN A 199 -63.78 -11.60 53.09
CA ASN A 199 -64.82 -10.64 53.55
C ASN A 199 -66.16 -11.00 52.90
N ARG A 200 -66.82 -12.02 53.44
CA ARG A 200 -68.29 -12.15 53.46
C ARG A 200 -68.66 -13.22 54.49
N ALA A 201 -68.86 -12.79 55.72
CA ALA A 201 -69.63 -13.50 56.73
C ALA A 201 -70.67 -12.48 57.23
N ASP A 202 -71.91 -12.69 56.82
CA ASP A 202 -73.13 -12.30 57.55
C ASP A 202 -73.80 -13.62 57.98
#